data_AF-A0A930XSF0-F1
#
_entry.id   AF-A0A930XSF0-F1
#
_cell.length_a   1.000
_cell.length_b   1.000
_cell.length_c   1.000
_cell.angle_alpha   90.00
_cell.angle_beta   90.00
_cell.angle_gamma   90.00
#
_symmetry.space_group_name_H-M   'P 1'
#
loop_
_entity.id
_entity.type
_entity.pdbx_description
1 polymer ?
#
loop_
_entity_poly.entity_id
_entity_poly.type
_entity_poly.pdbx_seq_one_letter_code
_entity_poly.pdbx_strand_id
1 'polypeptide(L)'
;MLGIGFPRGIVDRIPTSQVIAWVDADPDERASLVAKLVINDFSSDETLASRIVGAYGDRVEVASALRSEYMSGVVWGSASTHWEKLATSVEEATKHTKLPKLWRWATDVARVLRMMAEGERQWEAERDLRWD
;
A
#
# COMPACT_ATOMS: atom_id res chain seq x y z
N MET A 1 -24.29 -1.20 5.61
CA MET A 1 -24.30 0.23 5.26
C MET A 1 -23.17 0.46 4.27
N LEU A 2 -23.48 0.69 2.99
CA LEU A 2 -22.50 1.16 2.02
C LEU A 2 -22.23 2.64 2.33
N GLY A 3 -21.18 2.93 3.09
CA GLY A 3 -20.72 4.30 3.23
C GLY A 3 -20.34 4.83 1.85
N ILE A 4 -20.91 5.97 1.46
CA ILE A 4 -20.52 6.68 0.24
C ILE A 4 -19.10 7.19 0.49
N GLY A 5 -18.11 6.33 0.22
CA GLY A 5 -16.70 6.68 0.23
C GLY A 5 -16.38 7.55 -0.96
N PHE A 6 -15.46 8.51 -0.79
CA PHE A 6 -14.94 9.29 -1.89
C PHE A 6 -14.36 8.34 -2.96
N PRO A 7 -14.63 8.55 -4.27
CA PRO A 7 -14.16 7.63 -5.29
C PRO A 7 -12.64 7.52 -5.27
N ARG A 8 -12.12 6.30 -5.08
CA ARG A 8 -10.67 6.02 -5.19
C ARG A 8 -10.18 6.41 -6.58
N GLY A 9 -8.97 6.95 -6.66
CA GLY A 9 -8.35 7.27 -7.95
C GLY A 9 -8.78 8.58 -8.60
N ILE A 10 -9.64 9.37 -7.95
CA ILE A 10 -9.98 10.69 -8.47
C ILE A 10 -8.80 11.67 -8.35
N VAL A 11 -7.98 11.50 -7.31
CA VAL A 11 -6.76 12.30 -7.09
C VAL A 11 -5.72 11.98 -8.16
N ASP A 12 -5.63 10.72 -8.60
CA ASP A 12 -4.74 10.26 -9.67
C ASP A 12 -5.09 10.84 -11.05
N ARG A 13 -6.28 11.43 -11.23
CA ARG A 13 -6.66 12.16 -12.46
C ARG A 13 -6.16 13.60 -12.46
N ILE A 14 -5.73 14.12 -11.32
CA ILE A 14 -5.12 15.44 -11.20
C ILE A 14 -3.64 15.30 -11.55
N PRO A 15 -3.03 16.25 -12.30
CA PRO A 15 -1.60 16.18 -12.59
C PRO A 15 -0.78 16.01 -11.31
N THR A 16 0.09 14.99 -11.27
CA THR A 16 0.90 14.64 -10.09
C THR A 16 1.61 15.85 -9.49
N SER A 17 2.17 16.72 -10.33
CA SER A 17 2.85 17.94 -9.88
C SER A 17 1.95 18.92 -9.11
N GLN A 18 0.67 19.02 -9.47
CA GLN A 18 -0.28 19.88 -8.75
C GLN A 18 -0.66 19.29 -7.41
N VAL A 19 -0.86 17.97 -7.34
CA VAL A 19 -1.15 17.29 -6.07
C VAL A 19 0.04 17.44 -5.13
N ILE A 20 1.27 17.22 -5.63
CA ILE A 20 2.49 17.38 -4.83
C ILE A 20 2.65 18.83 -4.37
N ALA A 21 2.48 19.83 -5.23
CA ALA A 21 2.56 21.23 -4.84
C ALA A 21 1.50 21.60 -3.78
N TRP A 22 0.30 21.02 -3.88
CA TRP A 22 -0.73 21.19 -2.87
C TRP A 22 -0.36 20.53 -1.54
N VAL A 23 0.25 19.34 -1.56
CA VAL A 23 0.77 18.67 -0.36
C VAL A 23 1.91 19.45 0.26
N ASP A 24 2.84 19.98 -0.53
CA ASP A 24 4.00 20.75 -0.07
C ASP A 24 3.61 22.01 0.72
N ALA A 25 2.44 22.58 0.45
CA ALA A 25 1.92 23.72 1.20
C ALA A 25 1.44 23.38 2.63
N ASP A 26 1.08 22.12 2.90
CA ASP A 26 0.80 21.62 4.26
C ASP A 26 1.04 20.10 4.33
N PRO A 27 2.31 19.66 4.45
CA PRO A 27 2.66 18.25 4.34
C PRO A 27 2.14 17.41 5.51
N ASP A 28 1.91 18.01 6.68
CA ASP A 28 1.49 17.30 7.90
C ASP A 28 0.05 16.80 7.74
N GLU A 29 -0.84 17.67 7.28
CA GLU A 29 -2.24 17.30 7.06
C GLU A 29 -2.43 16.56 5.74
N ARG A 30 -1.91 17.12 4.65
CA ARG A 30 -2.32 16.75 3.28
C ARG A 30 -1.69 15.46 2.80
N ALA A 31 -0.45 15.16 3.19
CA ALA A 31 0.23 13.94 2.73
C ALA A 31 -0.51 12.68 3.19
N SER A 32 -0.97 12.66 4.44
CA SER A 32 -1.72 11.53 5.00
C SER A 32 -3.11 11.38 4.36
N LEU A 33 -3.73 12.49 3.93
CA LEU A 33 -5.00 12.46 3.22
C LEU A 33 -4.84 11.88 1.82
N VAL A 34 -3.85 12.36 1.05
CA VAL A 34 -3.56 11.83 -0.30
C VAL A 34 -3.22 10.35 -0.24
N ALA A 35 -2.40 9.95 0.74
CA ALA A 35 -2.06 8.55 1.01
C ALA A 35 -3.26 7.61 1.16
N LYS A 36 -4.42 8.11 1.63
CA LYS A 36 -5.66 7.31 1.77
C LYS A 36 -6.51 7.26 0.51
N LEU A 37 -6.28 8.18 -0.44
CA LEU A 37 -7.14 8.39 -1.60
C LEU A 37 -6.51 7.94 -2.91
N VAL A 38 -5.17 7.88 -2.94
CA VAL A 38 -4.39 7.51 -4.11
C VAL A 38 -4.59 6.04 -4.47
N ILE A 39 -4.53 5.73 -5.77
CA ILE A 39 -4.42 4.34 -6.22
C ILE A 39 -3.05 3.81 -5.80
N ASN A 40 -3.02 2.62 -5.21
CA ASN A 40 -1.78 1.94 -4.85
C ASN A 40 -1.04 1.36 -6.07
N ASP A 41 -0.69 2.22 -7.02
CA ASP A 41 0.11 1.90 -8.19
C ASP A 41 1.57 2.29 -7.93
N PHE A 42 2.45 1.29 -7.82
CA PHE A 42 3.89 1.45 -7.63
C PHE A 42 4.70 0.96 -8.85
N SER A 43 4.07 0.89 -10.03
CA SER A 43 4.70 0.42 -11.28
C SER A 43 5.82 1.33 -11.78
N SER A 44 5.87 2.60 -11.35
CA SER A 44 6.96 3.53 -11.67
C SER A 44 7.11 4.62 -10.59
N ASP A 45 8.24 5.31 -10.58
CA ASP A 45 8.48 6.46 -9.69
C ASP A 45 7.62 7.70 -10.04
N GLU A 46 6.96 7.70 -11.21
CA GLU A 46 6.14 8.81 -11.70
C GLU A 46 4.68 8.75 -11.19
N THR A 47 4.25 7.60 -10.67
CA THR A 47 2.90 7.47 -10.12
C THR A 47 2.74 8.32 -8.87
N LEU A 48 1.51 8.79 -8.61
CA LEU A 48 1.24 9.64 -7.47
C LEU A 48 1.58 8.93 -6.15
N ALA A 49 1.25 7.63 -6.01
CA ALA A 49 1.58 6.87 -4.81
C ALA A 49 3.10 6.78 -4.58
N SER A 50 3.87 6.47 -5.64
CA SER A 50 5.34 6.43 -5.56
C SER A 50 5.92 7.78 -5.15
N ARG A 51 5.41 8.88 -5.71
CA ARG A 51 5.86 10.24 -5.37
C ARG A 51 5.52 10.60 -3.92
N ILE A 52 4.32 10.26 -3.44
CA ILE A 52 3.92 10.51 -2.04
C ILE A 52 4.80 9.74 -1.06
N VAL A 53 5.08 8.46 -1.30
CA VAL A 53 6.02 7.69 -0.48
C VAL A 53 7.43 8.26 -0.59
N GLY A 54 7.88 8.57 -1.81
CA GLY A 54 9.21 9.10 -2.08
C GLY A 54 9.52 10.40 -1.35
N ALA A 55 8.52 11.28 -1.24
CA ALA A 55 8.64 12.55 -0.54
C ALA A 55 8.42 12.41 0.98
N TYR A 56 7.35 11.72 1.39
CA TYR A 56 6.84 11.78 2.76
C TYR A 56 6.80 10.45 3.49
N GLY A 57 7.35 9.37 2.92
CA GLY A 57 7.28 8.00 3.48
C GLY A 57 7.99 7.79 4.82
N ASP A 58 8.83 8.73 5.27
CA ASP A 58 9.41 8.69 6.63
C ASP A 58 8.43 9.19 7.70
N ARG A 59 7.29 9.77 7.30
CA ARG A 59 6.23 10.21 8.20
C ARG A 59 5.33 9.02 8.51
N VAL A 60 5.19 8.71 9.79
CA VAL A 60 4.50 7.51 10.28
C VAL A 60 3.05 7.47 9.79
N GLU A 61 2.38 8.62 9.78
CA GLU A 61 0.98 8.76 9.37
C GLU A 61 0.81 8.45 7.88
N VAL A 62 1.76 8.87 7.03
CA VAL A 62 1.75 8.61 5.59
C VAL A 62 2.05 7.14 5.30
N ALA A 63 3.13 6.63 5.89
CA ALA A 63 3.53 5.23 5.72
C ALA A 63 2.43 4.26 6.19
N SER A 64 1.80 4.56 7.34
CA SER A 64 0.71 3.76 7.89
C SER A 64 -0.55 3.87 7.04
N ALA A 65 -0.92 5.07 6.58
CA ALA A 65 -2.10 5.27 5.74
C ALA A 65 -1.99 4.47 4.44
N LEU A 66 -0.86 4.57 3.73
CA LEU A 66 -0.63 3.82 2.50
C LEU A 66 -0.62 2.33 2.72
N ARG A 67 0.05 1.85 3.79
CA ARG A 67 0.06 0.42 4.10
C ARG A 67 -1.34 -0.10 4.38
N SER A 68 -2.09 0.60 5.24
CA SER A 68 -3.47 0.23 5.56
C SER A 68 -4.35 0.21 4.32
N GLU A 69 -4.19 1.16 3.41
CA GLU A 69 -4.91 1.13 2.13
C GLU A 69 -4.47 -0.04 1.26
N TYR A 70 -3.17 -0.27 1.08
CA TYR A 70 -2.63 -1.38 0.28
C TYR A 70 -3.17 -2.74 0.71
N MET A 71 -3.35 -2.92 2.02
CA MET A 71 -3.86 -4.16 2.61
C MET A 71 -5.40 -4.27 2.58
N SER A 72 -6.14 -3.21 2.24
CA SER A 72 -7.61 -3.17 2.33
C SER A 72 -8.35 -3.85 1.16
N GLY A 73 -7.62 -4.55 0.29
CA GLY A 73 -8.16 -5.21 -0.90
C GLY A 73 -9.06 -6.41 -0.60
N VAL A 74 -9.86 -6.81 -1.59
CA VAL A 74 -10.70 -8.01 -1.49
C VAL A 74 -9.80 -9.26 -1.54
N VAL A 75 -9.96 -10.13 -0.54
CA VAL A 75 -9.29 -11.44 -0.48
C VAL A 75 -10.01 -12.41 -1.40
N TRP A 76 -9.28 -12.99 -2.37
CA TRP A 76 -9.79 -14.03 -3.25
C TRP A 76 -8.91 -15.29 -3.12
N GLY A 77 -9.53 -16.41 -2.75
CA GLY A 77 -8.83 -17.68 -2.47
C GLY A 77 -8.41 -17.81 -1.01
N SER A 78 -7.35 -18.59 -0.75
CA SER A 78 -6.80 -18.73 0.60
C SER A 78 -6.19 -17.42 1.07
N ALA A 79 -6.28 -17.14 2.37
CA ALA A 79 -5.77 -15.90 2.95
C ALA A 79 -4.24 -15.84 2.82
N SER A 80 -3.58 -16.99 3.03
CA SER A 80 -2.13 -17.14 2.82
C SER A 80 -1.69 -16.73 1.41
N THR A 81 -2.37 -17.22 0.37
CA THR A 81 -2.06 -16.91 -1.03
C THR A 81 -2.29 -15.45 -1.35
N HIS A 82 -3.33 -14.84 -0.78
CA HIS A 82 -3.61 -13.41 -0.96
C HIS A 82 -2.47 -12.54 -0.44
N TRP A 83 -2.01 -12.78 0.78
CA TRP A 83 -0.92 -12.01 1.38
C TRP A 83 0.41 -12.20 0.63
N GLU A 84 0.72 -13.42 0.19
CA GLU A 84 1.93 -13.70 -0.61
C GLU A 84 1.92 -12.95 -1.96
N LYS A 85 0.77 -12.88 -2.62
CA LYS A 85 0.60 -12.11 -3.87
C LYS A 85 0.79 -10.62 -3.64
N LEU A 86 0.23 -10.06 -2.58
CA LEU A 86 0.43 -8.65 -2.23
C LEU A 86 1.89 -8.36 -1.89
N ALA A 87 2.56 -9.25 -1.15
CA ALA A 87 3.98 -9.13 -0.81
C ALA A 87 4.85 -9.10 -2.07
N THR A 88 4.61 -10.04 -2.98
CA THR A 88 5.30 -10.10 -4.28
C THR A 88 5.06 -8.82 -5.08
N SER A 89 3.81 -8.39 -5.20
CA SER A 89 3.45 -7.20 -5.98
C SER A 89 4.09 -5.92 -5.45
N VAL A 90 4.19 -5.71 -4.14
CA VAL A 90 4.82 -4.51 -3.58
C VAL A 90 6.35 -4.60 -3.65
N GLU A 91 6.91 -5.80 -3.53
CA GLU A 91 8.36 -6.02 -3.65
C GLU A 91 8.87 -5.74 -5.07
N GLU A 92 8.04 -5.94 -6.11
CA GLU A 92 8.41 -5.51 -7.47
C GLU A 92 8.80 -4.03 -7.52
N ALA A 93 8.15 -3.16 -6.74
CA ALA A 93 8.50 -1.73 -6.66
C ALA A 93 9.98 -1.50 -6.30
N THR A 94 10.56 -2.38 -5.49
CA THR A 94 11.96 -2.27 -5.04
C THR A 94 12.98 -2.49 -6.16
N LYS A 95 12.58 -3.15 -7.25
CA LYS A 95 13.49 -3.50 -8.35
C LYS A 95 13.76 -2.34 -9.30
N HIS A 96 12.81 -1.42 -9.44
CA HIS A 96 12.90 -0.31 -10.40
C HIS A 96 12.91 1.07 -9.75
N THR A 97 12.50 1.20 -8.49
CA THR A 97 12.46 2.51 -7.84
C THR A 97 13.85 3.11 -7.61
N LYS A 98 13.97 4.41 -7.82
CA LYS A 98 15.12 5.24 -7.41
C LYS A 98 14.83 6.03 -6.14
N LEU A 99 13.63 5.91 -5.57
CA LEU A 99 13.18 6.65 -4.39
C LEU A 99 13.52 5.85 -3.13
N PRO A 100 14.51 6.27 -2.32
CA PRO A 100 14.97 5.47 -1.18
C PRO A 100 13.88 5.19 -0.14
N LYS A 101 12.94 6.14 0.04
CA LYS A 101 11.81 5.98 0.95
C LYS A 101 10.80 4.96 0.45
N LEU A 102 10.56 4.90 -0.86
CA LEU A 102 9.70 3.89 -1.48
C LEU A 102 10.33 2.51 -1.34
N TRP A 103 11.63 2.39 -1.62
CA TRP A 103 12.35 1.13 -1.44
C TRP A 103 12.22 0.59 -0.01
N ARG A 104 12.45 1.45 1.00
CA ARG A 104 12.33 1.06 2.42
C ARG A 104 10.91 0.66 2.77
N TRP A 105 9.93 1.50 2.43
CA TRP A 105 8.52 1.25 2.71
C TRP A 105 8.04 -0.05 2.06
N ALA A 106 8.37 -0.27 0.78
CA ALA A 106 7.96 -1.48 0.05
C ALA A 106 8.59 -2.75 0.66
N THR A 107 9.86 -2.70 1.04
CA THR A 107 10.55 -3.79 1.74
C THR A 107 9.88 -4.12 3.07
N ASP A 108 9.54 -3.10 3.86
CA ASP A 108 8.87 -3.28 5.14
C ASP A 108 7.46 -3.84 5.00
N VAL A 109 6.68 -3.35 4.03
CA VAL A 109 5.34 -3.85 3.76
C VAL A 109 5.38 -5.29 3.25
N ALA A 110 6.28 -5.62 2.32
CA ALA A 110 6.47 -6.99 1.83
C ALA A 110 6.79 -7.96 2.98
N ARG A 111 7.66 -7.56 3.90
CA ARG A 111 8.02 -8.35 5.08
C ARG A 111 6.80 -8.62 5.98
N VAL A 112 6.00 -7.60 6.29
CA VAL A 112 4.78 -7.76 7.10
C VAL A 112 3.78 -8.69 6.41
N LEU A 113 3.58 -8.53 5.11
CA LEU A 113 2.66 -9.37 4.33
C LEU A 113 3.09 -10.85 4.31
N ARG A 114 4.39 -11.13 4.21
CA ARG A 114 4.92 -12.51 4.33
C ARG A 114 4.70 -13.12 5.70
N MET A 115 4.86 -12.33 6.77
CA MET A 115 4.56 -12.80 8.12
C MET A 115 3.07 -13.16 8.27
N MET A 116 2.18 -12.37 7.67
CA MET A 116 0.75 -12.68 7.65
C MET A 116 0.44 -13.92 6.82
N ALA A 117 1.05 -14.05 5.63
CA ALA A 117 0.91 -15.23 4.78
C ALA A 117 1.29 -16.51 5.53
N GLU A 118 2.40 -16.48 6.26
CA GLU A 118 2.87 -17.61 7.07
C GLU A 118 1.94 -17.93 8.23
N GLY A 119 1.46 -16.91 8.95
CA GLY A 119 0.46 -17.10 10.00
C GLY A 119 -0.79 -17.80 9.44
N GLU A 120 -1.35 -17.29 8.34
CA GLU A 120 -2.53 -17.88 7.70
C GLU A 120 -2.29 -19.32 7.23
N ARG A 121 -1.09 -19.66 6.71
CA ARG A 121 -0.77 -21.05 6.35
C ARG A 121 -0.89 -22.00 7.53
N GLN A 122 -0.44 -21.58 8.71
CA GLN A 122 -0.52 -22.38 9.93
C GLN A 122 -1.97 -22.58 10.36
N TRP A 123 -2.77 -21.50 10.38
CA TRP A 123 -4.20 -21.56 10.70
C TRP A 123 -5.00 -22.42 9.71
N GLU A 124 -4.71 -22.29 8.41
CA GLU A 124 -5.36 -23.08 7.35
C GLU A 124 -5.05 -24.58 7.54
N ALA A 125 -3.79 -24.93 7.77
CA ALA A 125 -3.38 -26.31 8.02
C ALA A 125 -4.03 -26.91 9.30
N GLU A 126 -4.09 -26.15 10.39
CA GLU A 126 -4.79 -26.58 11.61
C GLU A 126 -6.29 -26.80 11.40
N ARG A 127 -6.92 -25.96 10.57
CA ARG A 127 -8.35 -26.09 10.26
C ARG A 127 -8.63 -27.32 9.41
N ASP A 128 -7.79 -27.59 8.41
CA ASP A 128 -7.95 -28.77 7.54
C ASP A 128 -7.80 -30.06 8.36
N LEU A 129 -6.82 -30.13 9.27
CA LEU A 129 -6.63 -31.26 10.19
C LEU A 129 -7.79 -31.49 11.17
N ARG A 130 -8.57 -30.45 11.49
CA ARG A 130 -9.70 -30.55 12.42
C ARG A 130 -11.02 -30.95 11.74
N TRP A 131 -11.08 -30.85 10.41
CA TRP A 131 -12.27 -31.14 9.62
C TRP A 131 -12.12 -32.30 8.63
N ASP A 132 -10.96 -32.95 8.60
CA ASP A 132 -10.73 -34.31 8.08
C ASP A 132 -11.12 -35.40 9.12
#